data_AF-A0A838NRN8-F1
#
_entry.id   AF-A0A838NRN8-F1
#
_cell.length_a   1.000
_cell.length_b   1.000
_cell.length_c   1.000
_cell.angle_alpha   90.00
_cell.angle_beta   90.00
_cell.angle_gamma   90.00
#
_symmetry.space_group_name_H-M   'P 1'
#
loop_
_entity.id
_entity.type
_entity.pdbx_description
1 polymer ?
#
loop_
_entity_poly.entity_id
_entity_poly.type
_entity_poly.pdbx_seq_one_letter_code
_entity_poly.pdbx_strand_id
1 'polypeptide(L)'
;MSLLEAKSGRAELLRVIRDRFAYVHAFPELYRASTRFHSELSTIYLIDTIVTTNWDDYFETECGALPFVTAEDFAFWSVQGRKVFKLHGSVNSYGSIVATRVDYADSYKRLEGGLIGANLKMMLATKTIIYAGFSFNDDDLLRIHKFLSSEMRGRTPTPGSVQRGLFRSIPMQPTSLLRSSDGLSQSIECWRTSDFPACAISWRK
;
A
#
# COMPACT_ATOMS: atom_id res chain seq x y z
N MET A 1 2.46 19.54 3.85
CA MET A 1 1.92 19.67 2.49
C MET A 1 2.79 18.84 1.59
N SER A 2 2.21 18.07 0.66
CA SER A 2 2.99 17.60 -0.48
C SER A 2 3.34 18.83 -1.33
N LEU A 3 4.53 18.87 -1.94
CA LEU A 3 5.01 20.04 -2.69
C LEU A 3 4.08 20.44 -3.86
N LEU A 4 3.28 19.50 -4.36
CA LEU A 4 2.32 19.69 -5.45
C LEU A 4 1.01 20.35 -4.98
N GLU A 5 0.49 19.97 -3.80
CA GLU A 5 -0.76 20.57 -3.28
C GLU A 5 -0.59 22.06 -2.97
N ALA A 6 0.57 22.44 -2.41
CA ALA A 6 0.90 23.82 -2.09
C ALA A 6 1.01 24.73 -3.34
N LYS A 7 1.25 24.15 -4.52
CA LYS A 7 1.42 24.88 -5.79
C LYS A 7 0.20 24.85 -6.70
N SER A 8 -0.61 23.79 -6.67
CA SER A 8 -1.65 23.56 -7.68
C SER A 8 -2.99 22.99 -7.16
N GLY A 9 -3.13 22.75 -5.85
CA GLY A 9 -4.37 22.29 -5.22
C GLY A 9 -4.66 20.78 -5.38
N ARG A 10 -5.66 20.27 -4.63
CA ARG A 10 -6.03 18.85 -4.57
C ARG A 10 -6.44 18.28 -5.94
N ALA A 11 -7.18 19.05 -6.74
CA ALA A 11 -7.65 18.60 -8.06
C ALA A 11 -6.48 18.26 -9.00
N GLU A 12 -5.41 19.07 -8.98
CA GLU A 12 -4.22 18.82 -9.79
C GLU A 12 -3.45 17.58 -9.30
N LEU A 13 -3.33 17.41 -7.99
CA LEU A 13 -2.73 16.20 -7.42
C LEU A 13 -3.44 14.94 -7.91
N LEU A 14 -4.79 14.92 -7.83
CA LEU A 14 -5.58 13.79 -8.31
C LEU A 14 -5.43 13.58 -9.82
N ARG A 15 -5.34 14.66 -10.61
CA ARG A 15 -5.09 14.60 -12.05
C ARG A 15 -3.75 13.93 -12.36
N VAL A 16 -2.67 14.36 -11.70
CA VAL A 16 -1.32 13.79 -11.89
C VAL A 16 -1.29 12.31 -11.52
N ILE A 17 -1.93 11.93 -10.41
CA ILE A 17 -2.05 10.53 -9.98
C ILE A 17 -2.76 9.71 -11.06
N ARG A 18 -3.93 10.15 -11.52
CA ARG A 18 -4.69 9.49 -12.58
C ARG A 18 -3.86 9.33 -13.85
N ASP A 19 -3.24 10.40 -14.32
CA ASP A 19 -2.49 10.41 -15.57
C ASP A 19 -1.28 9.46 -15.49
N ARG A 20 -0.67 9.33 -14.29
CA ARG A 20 0.41 8.37 -14.05
C ARG A 20 -0.07 6.92 -14.13
N PHE A 21 -1.21 6.59 -13.52
CA PHE A 21 -1.76 5.25 -13.62
C PHE A 21 -2.20 4.93 -15.06
N ALA A 22 -2.84 5.87 -15.75
CA ALA A 22 -3.20 5.71 -17.16
C ALA A 22 -1.96 5.42 -18.02
N TYR A 23 -0.85 6.11 -17.75
CA TYR A 23 0.43 5.83 -18.41
C TYR A 23 0.90 4.39 -18.14
N VAL A 24 0.95 3.94 -16.89
CA VAL A 24 1.41 2.57 -16.56
C VAL A 24 0.53 1.50 -17.24
N HIS A 25 -0.79 1.70 -17.25
CA HIS A 25 -1.72 0.77 -17.91
C HIS A 25 -1.61 0.76 -19.44
N ALA A 26 -1.13 1.85 -20.05
CA ALA A 26 -0.96 1.94 -21.50
C ALA A 26 0.24 1.12 -22.02
N PHE A 27 1.21 0.78 -21.16
CA PHE A 27 2.43 0.05 -21.56
C PHE A 27 2.48 -1.34 -20.88
N PRO A 28 2.29 -2.44 -21.64
CA PRO A 28 2.27 -3.79 -21.08
C PRO A 28 3.49 -4.17 -20.25
N GLU A 29 4.68 -3.70 -20.63
CA GLU A 29 5.92 -3.97 -19.91
C GLU A 29 5.93 -3.29 -18.53
N LEU A 30 5.44 -2.05 -18.45
CA LEU A 30 5.34 -1.31 -17.18
C LEU A 30 4.27 -1.92 -16.29
N TYR A 31 3.14 -2.32 -16.87
CA TYR A 31 2.10 -3.02 -16.14
C TYR A 31 2.64 -4.33 -15.55
N ARG A 32 3.21 -5.21 -16.38
CA ARG A 32 3.80 -6.50 -15.93
C ARG A 32 4.86 -6.31 -14.86
N ALA A 33 5.72 -5.30 -14.99
CA ALA A 33 6.72 -4.99 -13.98
C ALA A 33 6.07 -4.58 -12.64
N SER A 34 5.02 -3.76 -12.70
CA SER A 34 4.29 -3.26 -11.52
C SER A 34 3.43 -4.33 -10.86
N THR A 35 2.89 -5.28 -11.64
CA THR A 35 2.00 -6.33 -11.14
C THR A 35 2.70 -7.63 -10.78
N ARG A 36 3.98 -7.82 -11.11
CA ARG A 36 4.71 -9.08 -10.87
C ARG A 36 4.50 -9.67 -9.48
N PHE A 37 4.65 -8.87 -8.42
CA PHE A 37 4.42 -9.36 -7.05
C PHE A 37 2.98 -9.84 -6.82
N HIS A 38 2.01 -9.10 -7.34
CA HIS A 38 0.59 -9.40 -7.23
C HIS A 38 0.26 -10.70 -7.97
N SER A 39 0.78 -10.86 -9.19
CA SER A 39 0.60 -12.09 -9.98
C SER A 39 1.19 -13.31 -9.25
N GLU A 40 2.38 -13.19 -8.65
CA GLU A 40 2.96 -14.28 -7.85
C GLU A 40 2.13 -14.56 -6.59
N LEU A 41 1.69 -13.52 -5.87
CA LEU A 41 0.85 -13.63 -4.68
C LEU A 41 -0.50 -14.30 -4.99
N SER A 42 -1.05 -14.07 -6.19
CA SER A 42 -2.33 -14.64 -6.61
C SER A 42 -2.36 -16.17 -6.48
N THR A 43 -1.20 -16.82 -6.68
CA THR A 43 -1.01 -18.27 -6.62
C THR A 43 -1.05 -18.84 -5.19
N ILE A 44 -0.92 -17.99 -4.18
CA ILE A 44 -0.85 -18.39 -2.76
C ILE A 44 -2.24 -18.25 -2.13
N TYR A 45 -3.04 -19.31 -2.23
CA TYR A 45 -4.44 -19.31 -1.75
C TYR A 45 -4.60 -19.13 -0.23
N LEU A 46 -3.58 -19.48 0.56
CA LEU A 46 -3.56 -19.35 2.02
C LEU A 46 -3.56 -17.89 2.49
N ILE A 47 -3.17 -16.97 1.61
CA ILE A 47 -3.24 -15.54 1.83
C ILE A 47 -4.59 -15.06 1.36
N ASP A 48 -5.51 -14.82 2.29
CA ASP A 48 -6.87 -14.35 2.00
C ASP A 48 -7.12 -12.89 2.40
N THR A 49 -6.21 -12.29 3.14
CA THR A 49 -6.38 -10.93 3.66
C THR A 49 -5.12 -10.14 3.39
N ILE A 50 -5.29 -9.02 2.70
CA ILE A 50 -4.24 -8.10 2.31
C ILE A 50 -4.59 -6.74 2.91
N VAL A 51 -3.59 -6.03 3.40
CA VAL A 51 -3.71 -4.66 3.88
C VAL A 51 -2.62 -3.85 3.16
N THR A 52 -2.98 -2.75 2.53
CA THR A 52 -2.05 -1.96 1.71
C THR A 52 -2.26 -0.47 1.90
N THR A 53 -1.19 0.29 1.74
CA THR A 53 -1.22 1.76 1.61
C THR A 53 -1.16 2.21 0.15
N ASN A 54 -1.19 1.27 -0.80
CA ASN A 54 -1.16 1.54 -2.22
C ASN A 54 -2.50 2.09 -2.73
N TRP A 55 -2.44 2.93 -3.75
CA TRP A 55 -3.64 3.44 -4.43
C TRP A 55 -4.08 2.57 -5.60
N ASP A 56 -3.16 1.88 -6.28
CA ASP A 56 -3.43 1.03 -7.45
C ASP A 56 -4.42 -0.09 -7.15
N ASP A 57 -5.07 -0.62 -8.19
CA ASP A 57 -6.05 -1.71 -8.09
C ASP A 57 -5.45 -3.09 -8.42
N TYR A 58 -4.14 -3.26 -8.28
CA TYR A 58 -3.47 -4.47 -8.76
C TYR A 58 -3.83 -5.72 -7.95
N PHE A 59 -4.15 -5.61 -6.65
CA PHE A 59 -4.65 -6.75 -5.89
C PHE A 59 -6.06 -7.14 -6.33
N GLU A 60 -6.87 -6.18 -6.73
CA GLU A 60 -8.21 -6.39 -7.26
C GLU A 60 -8.13 -7.09 -8.63
N THR A 61 -7.25 -6.62 -9.53
CA THR A 61 -7.11 -7.17 -10.88
C THR A 61 -6.36 -8.49 -10.92
N GLU A 62 -5.24 -8.63 -10.22
CA GLU A 62 -4.36 -9.80 -10.31
C GLU A 62 -4.73 -10.90 -9.31
N CYS A 63 -5.20 -10.54 -8.12
CA CYS A 63 -5.50 -11.49 -7.05
C CYS A 63 -6.99 -11.77 -6.89
N GLY A 64 -7.86 -11.09 -7.66
CA GLY A 64 -9.31 -11.13 -7.50
C GLY A 64 -9.77 -10.69 -6.11
N ALA A 65 -9.02 -9.79 -5.47
CA ALA A 65 -9.31 -9.36 -4.10
C ALA A 65 -10.46 -8.34 -4.07
N LEU A 66 -11.36 -8.50 -3.10
CA LEU A 66 -12.45 -7.57 -2.87
C LEU A 66 -11.93 -6.35 -2.07
N PRO A 67 -12.07 -5.11 -2.59
CA PRO A 67 -11.51 -3.93 -1.94
C PRO A 67 -12.37 -3.43 -0.77
N PHE A 68 -11.70 -3.08 0.33
CA PHE A 68 -12.26 -2.42 1.51
C PHE A 68 -11.52 -1.09 1.71
N VAL A 69 -12.15 0.00 1.29
CA VAL A 69 -11.59 1.35 1.29
C VAL A 69 -12.26 2.21 2.36
N THR A 70 -13.56 2.01 2.56
CA THR A 70 -14.41 2.75 3.48
C THR A 70 -15.15 1.81 4.44
N ALA A 71 -15.82 2.37 5.44
CA ALA A 71 -16.64 1.58 6.36
C ALA A 71 -17.87 0.95 5.68
N GLU A 72 -18.36 1.55 4.60
CA GLU A 72 -19.54 1.07 3.86
C GLU A 72 -19.25 -0.26 3.16
N ASP A 73 -18.00 -0.49 2.75
CA ASP A 73 -17.56 -1.73 2.09
C ASP A 73 -17.72 -2.97 2.98
N PHE A 74 -17.87 -2.80 4.30
CA PHE A 74 -18.18 -3.90 5.22
C PHE A 74 -19.55 -4.55 4.98
N ALA A 75 -20.45 -3.91 4.22
CA ALA A 75 -21.64 -4.56 3.72
C ALA A 75 -21.32 -5.86 2.94
N PHE A 76 -20.14 -5.93 2.32
CA PHE A 76 -19.66 -7.09 1.56
C PHE A 76 -18.76 -8.02 2.37
N TRP A 77 -18.71 -7.89 3.70
CA TRP A 77 -17.82 -8.70 4.55
C TRP A 77 -18.05 -10.21 4.42
N SER A 78 -19.31 -10.63 4.28
CA SER A 78 -19.73 -12.03 4.15
C SER A 78 -19.41 -12.64 2.78
N VAL A 79 -19.07 -11.81 1.78
CA VAL A 79 -18.70 -12.28 0.45
C VAL A 79 -17.41 -13.11 0.56
N GLN A 80 -17.45 -14.30 -0.01
CA GLN A 80 -16.31 -15.20 -0.05
C GLN A 80 -15.24 -14.67 -1.01
N GLY A 81 -13.99 -14.99 -0.72
CA GLY A 81 -12.85 -14.54 -1.51
C GLY A 81 -11.84 -13.76 -0.68
N ARG A 82 -10.75 -13.42 -1.37
CA ARG A 82 -9.65 -12.63 -0.84
C ARG A 82 -10.11 -11.18 -0.62
N LYS A 83 -9.63 -10.54 0.44
CA LYS A 83 -9.99 -9.17 0.81
C LYS A 83 -8.75 -8.29 0.81
N VAL A 84 -8.85 -7.07 0.28
CA VAL A 84 -7.78 -6.08 0.31
C VAL A 84 -8.24 -4.81 1.00
N PHE A 85 -7.64 -4.48 2.14
CA PHE A 85 -7.88 -3.27 2.91
C PHE A 85 -6.95 -2.16 2.45
N LYS A 86 -7.50 -1.07 1.94
CA LYS A 86 -6.71 0.03 1.36
C LYS A 86 -6.74 1.24 2.27
N LEU A 87 -5.68 1.42 3.05
CA LEU A 87 -5.63 2.41 4.13
C LEU A 87 -5.51 3.85 3.61
N HIS A 88 -4.96 4.02 2.41
CA HIS A 88 -4.74 5.33 1.79
C HIS A 88 -5.71 5.62 0.64
N GLY A 89 -6.81 4.89 0.53
CA GLY A 89 -7.76 5.05 -0.55
C GLY A 89 -7.43 4.19 -1.77
N SER A 90 -8.13 4.46 -2.87
CA SER A 90 -8.02 3.71 -4.13
C SER A 90 -8.11 4.62 -5.34
N VAL A 91 -7.42 4.28 -6.43
CA VAL A 91 -7.58 4.91 -7.76
C VAL A 91 -8.99 4.74 -8.32
N ASN A 92 -9.70 3.69 -7.91
CA ASN A 92 -11.09 3.45 -8.28
C ASN A 92 -12.07 4.35 -7.51
N SER A 93 -11.59 5.08 -6.50
CA SER A 93 -12.37 6.08 -5.76
C SER A 93 -11.47 7.26 -5.38
N TYR A 94 -11.25 8.18 -6.33
CA TYR A 94 -10.36 9.34 -6.15
C TYR A 94 -10.68 10.19 -4.91
N GLY A 95 -11.95 10.24 -4.49
CA GLY A 95 -12.36 10.94 -3.26
C GLY A 95 -11.75 10.35 -1.98
N SER A 96 -11.41 9.06 -2.00
CA SER A 96 -10.81 8.35 -0.86
C SER A 96 -9.30 8.51 -0.72
N ILE A 97 -8.62 9.09 -1.72
CA ILE A 97 -7.15 9.17 -1.76
C ILE A 97 -6.62 9.99 -0.58
N VAL A 98 -5.71 9.36 0.14
CA VAL A 98 -4.93 9.94 1.23
C VAL A 98 -3.54 10.29 0.70
N ALA A 99 -3.30 11.57 0.46
CA ALA A 99 -2.01 12.04 -0.08
C ALA A 99 -1.53 13.36 0.55
N THR A 100 -2.41 14.06 1.26
CA THR A 100 -2.11 15.35 1.90
C THR A 100 -2.00 15.18 3.41
N ARG A 101 -1.35 16.13 4.09
CA ARG A 101 -1.22 16.05 5.56
C ARG A 101 -2.56 16.03 6.29
N VAL A 102 -3.55 16.73 5.73
CA VAL A 102 -4.91 16.73 6.25
C VAL A 102 -5.53 15.35 6.06
N ASP A 103 -5.42 14.77 4.86
CA ASP A 103 -5.93 13.42 4.61
C ASP A 103 -5.29 12.38 5.53
N TYR A 104 -3.98 12.48 5.77
CA TYR A 104 -3.28 11.58 6.69
C TYR A 104 -3.82 11.69 8.11
N ALA A 105 -3.99 12.92 8.62
CA ALA A 105 -4.54 13.15 9.95
C ALA A 105 -5.96 12.55 10.08
N ASP A 106 -6.79 12.75 9.06
CA ASP A 106 -8.15 12.21 9.06
C ASP A 106 -8.16 10.69 8.89
N SER A 107 -7.24 10.14 8.09
CA SER A 107 -7.07 8.69 7.96
C SER A 107 -6.69 8.05 9.29
N TYR A 108 -5.75 8.63 10.04
CA TYR A 108 -5.38 8.10 11.35
C TYR A 108 -6.55 8.16 12.35
N LYS A 109 -7.35 9.23 12.36
CA LYS A 109 -8.57 9.30 13.19
C LYS A 109 -9.57 8.19 12.83
N ARG A 110 -9.75 7.91 11.53
CA ARG A 110 -10.61 6.79 11.07
C ARG A 110 -10.04 5.43 11.48
N LEU A 111 -8.73 5.26 11.48
CA LEU A 111 -8.07 4.02 11.94
C LEU A 111 -8.14 3.86 13.46
N GLU A 112 -8.27 4.94 14.22
CA GLU A 112 -8.38 4.90 15.67
C GLU A 112 -9.78 4.46 16.12
N GLY A 113 -10.82 5.13 15.60
CA GLY A 113 -12.21 4.92 16.05
C GLY A 113 -13.11 4.17 15.07
N GLY A 114 -12.63 3.86 13.86
CA GLY A 114 -13.45 3.28 12.80
C GLY A 114 -13.38 1.76 12.70
N LEU A 115 -14.33 1.21 11.92
CA LEU A 115 -14.48 -0.23 11.71
C LEU A 115 -13.25 -0.88 11.04
N ILE A 116 -12.61 -0.18 10.10
CA ILE A 116 -11.35 -0.62 9.47
C ILE A 116 -10.27 -0.81 10.55
N GLY A 117 -10.10 0.19 11.42
CA GLY A 117 -9.16 0.15 12.53
C GLY A 117 -9.39 -1.03 13.47
N ALA A 118 -10.63 -1.22 13.91
CA ALA A 118 -11.01 -2.35 14.78
C ALA A 118 -10.70 -3.71 14.13
N ASN A 119 -10.94 -3.87 12.83
CA ASN A 119 -10.62 -5.10 12.10
C ASN A 119 -9.11 -5.34 11.97
N LEU A 120 -8.33 -4.29 11.69
CA LEU A 120 -6.87 -4.40 11.64
C LEU A 120 -6.29 -4.82 13.00
N LYS A 121 -6.79 -4.25 14.11
CA LYS A 121 -6.41 -4.65 15.47
C LYS A 121 -6.72 -6.13 15.72
N MET A 122 -7.93 -6.57 15.33
CA MET A 122 -8.33 -7.98 15.44
C MET A 122 -7.41 -8.90 14.62
N MET A 123 -7.05 -8.51 13.39
CA MET A 123 -6.13 -9.28 12.54
C MET A 123 -4.74 -9.36 13.15
N LEU A 124 -4.20 -8.26 13.69
CA LEU A 124 -2.91 -8.25 14.39
C LEU A 124 -2.89 -9.19 15.60
N ALA A 125 -4.01 -9.29 16.33
CA ALA A 125 -4.11 -10.17 17.49
C ALA A 125 -4.29 -11.65 17.12
N THR A 126 -4.96 -11.94 15.99
CA THR A 126 -5.43 -13.29 15.69
C THR A 126 -4.65 -14.00 14.59
N LYS A 127 -4.09 -13.26 13.63
CA LYS A 127 -3.46 -13.78 12.42
C LYS A 127 -1.95 -13.55 12.41
N THR A 128 -1.25 -14.40 11.67
CA THR A 128 0.16 -14.18 11.32
C THR A 128 0.25 -13.10 10.26
N ILE A 129 1.13 -12.11 10.44
CA ILE A 129 1.31 -11.00 9.50
C ILE A 129 2.71 -11.04 8.90
N ILE A 130 2.76 -10.94 7.58
CA ILE A 130 3.95 -10.78 6.77
C ILE A 130 3.94 -9.36 6.21
N TYR A 131 4.97 -8.59 6.50
CA TYR A 131 5.15 -7.28 5.91
C TYR A 131 5.98 -7.43 4.62
N ALA A 132 5.54 -6.80 3.54
CA ALA A 132 6.19 -6.81 2.23
C ALA A 132 6.18 -5.39 1.62
N GLY A 133 7.24 -5.04 0.88
CA GLY A 133 7.30 -3.76 0.18
C GLY A 133 7.38 -2.54 1.08
N PHE A 134 8.13 -2.62 2.18
CA PHE A 134 8.30 -1.50 3.09
C PHE A 134 9.79 -1.30 3.41
N SER A 135 10.15 -0.05 3.65
CA SER A 135 11.38 0.28 4.37
C SER A 135 11.03 0.33 5.85
N PHE A 136 11.85 -0.27 6.72
CA PHE A 136 11.64 -0.19 8.19
C PHE A 136 11.66 1.25 8.73
N ASN A 137 12.05 2.23 7.92
CA ASN A 137 12.03 3.66 8.23
C ASN A 137 10.85 4.41 7.59
N ASP A 138 9.78 3.69 7.25
CA ASP A 138 8.53 4.26 6.78
C ASP A 138 7.71 4.77 7.99
N ASP A 139 7.64 6.09 8.11
CA ASP A 139 6.90 6.77 9.18
C ASP A 139 5.41 6.39 9.19
N ASP A 140 4.82 6.10 8.02
CA ASP A 140 3.40 5.75 7.93
C ASP A 140 3.16 4.35 8.52
N LEU A 141 4.01 3.39 8.17
CA LEU A 141 3.93 2.03 8.73
C LEU A 141 4.20 2.02 10.23
N LEU A 142 5.23 2.76 10.69
CA LEU A 142 5.54 2.89 12.11
C LEU A 142 4.38 3.52 12.89
N ARG A 143 3.72 4.53 12.32
CA ARG A 143 2.55 5.17 12.91
C ARG A 143 1.37 4.21 12.97
N ILE A 144 0.99 3.60 11.85
CA ILE A 144 -0.11 2.62 11.78
C ILE A 144 0.15 1.49 12.76
N HIS A 145 1.36 0.93 12.78
CA HIS A 145 1.73 -0.13 13.71
C HIS A 145 1.65 0.33 15.17
N LYS A 146 2.16 1.53 15.49
CA LYS A 146 2.09 2.11 16.85
C LYS A 146 0.63 2.30 17.28
N PHE A 147 -0.22 2.80 16.40
CA PHE A 147 -1.66 2.99 16.66
C PHE A 147 -2.39 1.67 16.87
N LEU A 148 -2.09 0.66 16.07
CA LEU A 148 -2.72 -0.64 16.21
C LEU A 148 -2.19 -1.43 17.42
N SER A 149 -0.96 -1.14 17.87
CA SER A 149 -0.30 -1.82 19.00
C SER A 149 -0.57 -1.17 20.36
N SER A 150 -0.95 0.11 20.42
CA SER A 150 -1.13 0.85 21.68
C SER A 150 -2.16 0.21 22.60
N GLU A 151 -3.18 -0.46 22.05
CA GLU A 151 -4.21 -1.17 22.83
C GLU A 151 -3.81 -2.59 23.26
N MET A 152 -2.81 -3.20 22.60
CA MET A 152 -2.41 -4.59 22.87
C MET A 152 -1.49 -4.76 24.09
N ARG A 153 -1.31 -3.73 24.94
CA ARG A 153 -0.50 -3.76 26.20
C ARG A 153 0.85 -4.49 26.06
N GLY A 154 1.56 -4.28 24.96
CA GLY A 154 2.90 -4.85 24.72
C GLY A 154 2.92 -6.33 24.29
N ARG A 155 1.77 -6.96 23.99
CA ARG A 155 1.71 -8.25 23.29
C ARG A 155 1.52 -8.04 21.80
N THR A 156 2.47 -7.34 21.19
CA THR A 156 2.50 -7.21 19.73
C THR A 156 3.12 -8.48 19.14
N PRO A 157 2.61 -9.03 18.03
CA PRO A 157 3.39 -9.99 17.26
C PRO A 157 4.71 -9.32 16.93
N THR A 158 5.82 -9.90 17.38
CA THR A 158 7.13 -9.51 16.86
C THR A 158 7.07 -9.66 15.34
N PRO A 159 7.41 -8.63 14.54
CA PRO A 159 7.62 -8.83 13.11
C PRO A 159 8.61 -9.99 13.01
N GLY A 160 8.15 -11.13 12.49
CA GLY A 160 9.02 -12.27 12.29
C GLY A 160 10.18 -11.76 11.46
N SER A 161 11.38 -11.74 12.03
CA SER A 161 12.58 -11.53 11.28
C SER A 161 12.64 -12.70 10.30
N VAL A 162 12.21 -12.46 9.06
CA VAL A 162 12.68 -13.28 7.95
C VAL A 162 14.16 -12.99 7.89
N GLN A 163 14.94 -13.79 8.65
CA GLN A 163 16.36 -13.93 8.42
C GLN A 163 16.52 -14.13 6.92
N ARG A 164 17.50 -13.41 6.40
CA ARG A 164 17.85 -13.16 5.00
C ARG A 164 18.22 -14.44 4.19
N GLY A 165 17.58 -15.58 4.48
CA GLY A 165 18.02 -16.92 4.10
C GLY A 165 17.01 -17.74 3.30
N LEU A 166 15.80 -17.24 2.99
CA LEU A 166 14.83 -18.00 2.16
C LEU A 166 14.22 -17.23 0.99
N PHE A 167 14.84 -16.13 0.58
CA PHE A 167 14.75 -15.65 -0.80
C PHE A 167 16.17 -15.62 -1.33
N ARG A 168 16.56 -16.63 -2.11
CA ARG A 168 17.74 -16.49 -2.98
C ARG A 168 17.51 -15.20 -3.77
N SER A 169 18.40 -14.24 -3.57
CA SER A 169 18.52 -13.06 -4.39
C SER A 169 18.50 -13.47 -5.86
N ILE A 170 17.40 -13.18 -6.55
CA ILE A 170 17.43 -13.12 -8.01
C ILE A 170 18.23 -11.84 -8.31
N PRO A 171 19.42 -11.93 -8.91
CA PRO A 171 20.21 -10.74 -9.19
C PRO A 171 19.53 -9.95 -10.32
N MET A 172 18.95 -8.79 -10.01
CA MET A 172 18.69 -7.78 -11.04
C MET A 172 19.95 -6.96 -11.23
N GLN A 173 20.56 -7.07 -12.41
CA GLN A 173 21.63 -6.18 -12.80
C GLN A 173 21.06 -4.80 -13.17
N PRO A 174 21.72 -3.69 -12.78
CA PRO A 174 21.33 -2.36 -13.23
C PRO A 174 21.82 -2.17 -14.67
N THR A 175 20.91 -2.14 -15.64
CA THR A 175 21.23 -1.58 -16.96
C THR A 175 21.29 -0.07 -16.83
N SER A 176 22.52 0.44 -16.89
CA SER A 176 22.84 1.86 -17.01
C SER A 176 22.41 2.43 -18.36
N LEU A 177 22.38 3.78 -18.42
CA LEU A 177 22.29 4.67 -19.58
C LEU A 177 20.89 5.22 -19.93
N LEU A 178 20.64 6.44 -19.45
CA LEU A 178 20.55 7.63 -20.31
C LEU A 178 20.66 8.90 -19.45
N ARG A 179 21.84 9.54 -19.51
CA ARG A 179 22.00 10.95 -19.14
C ARG A 179 21.40 11.78 -20.27
N SER A 180 20.46 12.66 -19.97
CA SER A 180 20.20 13.83 -20.80
C SER A 180 20.53 15.10 -20.03
N SER A 181 21.26 15.93 -20.73
CA SER A 181 21.89 17.19 -20.35
C SER A 181 20.88 18.33 -20.51
N ASP A 182 20.09 18.62 -19.48
CA ASP A 182 19.39 19.92 -19.41
C ASP A 182 19.22 20.30 -17.94
N GLY A 183 19.99 21.33 -17.55
CA GLY A 183 20.14 21.82 -16.18
C GLY A 183 18.95 22.62 -15.67
N LEU A 184 17.79 21.98 -15.54
CA LEU A 184 16.66 22.50 -14.77
C LEU A 184 16.40 21.59 -13.58
N SER A 185 17.13 21.88 -12.49
CA SER A 185 16.88 21.34 -11.16
C SER A 185 15.51 21.84 -10.65
N GLN A 186 14.45 21.08 -10.96
CA GLN A 186 13.23 21.08 -10.16
C GLN A 186 13.24 19.81 -9.32
N SER A 187 13.82 19.93 -8.14
CA SER A 187 13.76 18.94 -7.07
C SER A 187 12.32 18.78 -6.57
N ILE A 188 11.57 17.91 -7.23
CA ILE A 188 10.44 17.21 -6.61
C ILE A 188 11.05 16.08 -5.79
N GLU A 189 11.39 16.36 -4.53
CA GLU A 189 11.73 15.36 -3.52
C GLU A 189 10.48 14.55 -3.13
N CYS A 190 9.96 13.79 -4.09
CA CYS A 190 9.01 12.70 -3.85
C CYS A 190 9.52 11.46 -4.60
N TRP A 191 10.76 11.11 -4.30
CA TRP A 191 11.41 9.87 -4.74
C TRP A 191 12.09 9.28 -3.52
N ARG A 192 11.38 8.42 -2.78
CA ARG A 192 12.04 7.38 -2.00
C ARG A 192 11.75 6.05 -2.68
N THR A 193 12.71 5.70 -3.53
CA THR A 193 12.90 4.44 -4.25
C THR A 193 13.09 3.26 -3.28
N SER A 194 12.20 2.27 -3.36
CA SER A 194 12.54 0.84 -3.38
C SER A 194 11.27 -0.01 -3.62
N ASP A 195 10.89 -0.10 -4.89
CA ASP A 195 10.13 -1.14 -5.62
C ASP A 195 8.77 -1.68 -5.15
N PHE A 196 8.25 -1.38 -3.96
CA PHE A 196 6.85 -1.67 -3.61
C PHE A 196 6.40 -0.67 -2.53
N PRO A 197 5.19 -0.09 -2.60
CA PRO A 197 4.64 0.62 -1.45
C PRO A 197 4.05 -0.39 -0.42
N ALA A 198 3.94 0.04 0.83
CA ALA A 198 3.81 -0.84 1.99
C ALA A 198 2.57 -1.75 1.95
N CYS A 199 2.80 -3.06 2.09
CA CYS A 199 1.76 -4.09 2.16
C CYS A 199 1.96 -4.97 3.41
N ALA A 200 0.94 -5.09 4.24
CA ALA A 200 0.85 -6.08 5.30
C ALA A 200 -0.10 -7.20 4.87
N ILE A 201 0.36 -8.44 4.96
CA ILE A 201 -0.32 -9.62 4.41
C ILE A 201 -0.63 -10.56 5.56
N SER A 202 -1.84 -11.11 5.59
CA SER A 202 -2.34 -11.85 6.75
C SER A 202 -2.94 -13.22 6.36
N TRP A 203 -2.73 -14.22 7.22
CA TRP A 203 -3.05 -15.63 6.97
C TRP A 203 -4.23 -16.12 7.82
N ARG A 204 -5.04 -17.03 7.26
CA ARG A 204 -5.98 -17.84 8.06
C ARG A 204 -5.18 -18.87 8.89
N LYS A 205 -5.48 -18.96 10.18
CA LYS A 205 -5.02 -20.08 11.03
C LYS A 205 -5.80 -21.34 10.69
#